data_AF-A0AAW9ART6-F1
#
_entry.id   AF-A0AAW9ART6-F1
#
_cell.length_a   1.000
_cell.length_b   1.000
_cell.length_c   1.000
_cell.angle_alpha   90.00
_cell.angle_beta   90.00
_cell.angle_gamma   90.00
#
_symmetry.space_group_name_H-M   'P 1'
#
loop_
_entity.id
_entity.type
_entity.pdbx_description
1 polymer ?
#
loop_
_entity_poly.entity_id
_entity_poly.type
_entity_poly.pdbx_seq_one_letter_code
_entity_poly.pdbx_strand_id
1 'polypeptide(L)'
;MDYILGVFPTSGFVVKTVYKQLYKLVKFQKLHQKKDKFLTKSIRLVSSSHRLRQTLPLLSKIVEEHDASTVSSIADPENAVAWGGKVSPEFKSKVIRISKELKINPNHLMACMAFETAETFSPSIKNGSGSGATGLIQFMPSTAESLGVNTKTLARMGALEQLDYVKAYYWPYRNKINSLEDAYMAILYPAAIGKPPSFVLFRQGSIAYRQNAGIDRHKTGKITLNDVSYKVRKKLEKGLQPNFLG
;
A
#
# COMPACT_ATOMS: atom_id res chain seq x y z
N MET A 1 -13.66 12.26 11.61
CA MET A 1 -12.30 11.82 11.99
C MET A 1 -11.35 12.53 11.06
N ASP A 2 -10.95 13.74 11.45
CA ASP A 2 -10.05 14.59 10.67
C ASP A 2 -8.62 14.11 10.93
N TYR A 3 -8.11 13.30 10.01
CA TYR A 3 -6.69 12.94 10.02
C TYR A 3 -5.86 14.18 9.71
N ILE A 4 -4.89 14.38 10.59
CA ILE A 4 -4.02 15.54 10.70
C ILE A 4 -3.39 15.89 9.35
N LEU A 5 -3.53 17.17 9.02
CA LEU A 5 -2.90 17.83 7.88
C LEU A 5 -1.39 17.52 7.88
N GLY A 6 -0.97 16.72 6.91
CA GLY A 6 0.43 16.37 6.68
C GLY A 6 1.26 17.62 6.42
N VAL A 7 2.06 18.02 7.42
CA VAL A 7 3.12 19.01 7.24
C VAL A 7 4.30 18.29 6.60
N PHE A 8 4.41 18.39 5.27
CA PHE A 8 5.63 18.00 4.56
C PHE A 8 6.72 19.07 4.81
N PRO A 9 7.96 18.69 5.17
CA PRO A 9 9.03 19.66 5.30
C PRO A 9 9.36 20.26 3.92
N THR A 10 9.52 21.58 3.91
CA THR A 10 9.93 22.41 2.78
C THR A 10 11.37 22.09 2.37
N SER A 11 11.57 21.02 1.61
CA SER A 11 12.81 20.73 0.88
C SER A 11 12.48 20.54 -0.61
N GLY A 12 11.97 21.63 -1.20
CA GLY A 12 11.08 21.59 -2.36
C GLY A 12 11.68 21.19 -3.72
N PHE A 13 12.99 21.04 -3.88
CA PHE A 13 13.59 20.79 -5.19
C PHE A 13 14.16 19.37 -5.35
N VAL A 14 14.97 18.92 -4.40
CA VAL A 14 15.59 17.57 -4.44
C VAL A 14 14.54 16.48 -4.27
N VAL A 15 13.58 16.66 -3.34
CA VAL A 15 12.50 15.71 -3.10
C VAL A 15 11.60 15.56 -4.32
N LYS A 16 11.19 16.67 -4.96
CA LYS A 16 10.39 16.64 -6.19
C LYS A 16 11.12 15.90 -7.32
N THR A 17 12.43 16.06 -7.42
CA THR A 17 13.25 15.42 -8.47
C THR A 17 13.34 13.91 -8.25
N VAL A 18 13.59 13.47 -7.02
CA VAL A 18 13.62 12.04 -6.66
C VAL A 18 12.23 11.40 -6.85
N TYR A 19 11.15 12.08 -6.44
CA TYR A 19 9.77 11.62 -6.68
C TYR A 19 9.46 11.49 -8.17
N LYS A 20 9.88 12.45 -9.00
CA LYS A 20 9.68 12.41 -10.45
C LYS A 20 10.46 11.26 -11.10
N GLN A 21 11.67 10.94 -10.62
CA GLN A 21 12.44 9.79 -11.10
C GLN A 21 11.82 8.46 -10.65
N LEU A 22 11.36 8.35 -9.41
CA LEU A 22 10.63 7.18 -8.91
C LEU A 22 9.32 6.96 -9.66
N TYR A 23 8.58 8.04 -9.97
CA TYR A 23 7.40 7.98 -10.82
C TYR A 23 7.74 7.47 -12.22
N LYS A 24 8.83 7.96 -12.84
CA LYS A 24 9.30 7.45 -14.14
C LYS A 24 9.58 5.96 -14.07
N LEU A 25 10.22 5.49 -13.00
CA LEU A 25 10.50 4.07 -12.77
C LEU A 25 9.21 3.25 -12.59
N VAL A 26 8.23 3.73 -11.81
CA VAL A 26 6.91 3.06 -11.67
C VAL A 26 6.17 3.01 -13.00
N LYS A 27 6.17 4.11 -13.76
CA LYS A 27 5.58 4.15 -15.11
C LYS A 27 6.28 3.19 -16.07
N PHE A 28 7.60 3.06 -15.97
CA PHE A 28 8.39 2.11 -16.75
C PHE A 28 8.09 0.66 -16.35
N GLN A 29 7.96 0.37 -15.05
CA GLN A 29 7.51 -0.95 -14.56
C GLN A 29 6.11 -1.29 -15.06
N LYS A 30 5.18 -0.32 -15.12
CA LYS A 30 3.85 -0.51 -15.71
C LYS A 30 3.90 -0.82 -17.22
N LEU A 31 4.80 -0.17 -17.96
CA LEU A 31 5.05 -0.47 -19.37
C LEU A 31 5.57 -1.89 -19.56
N HIS A 32 6.50 -2.35 -18.71
CA HIS A 32 6.96 -3.74 -18.70
C HIS A 32 5.84 -4.72 -18.39
N GLN A 33 5.07 -4.53 -17.30
CA GLN A 33 3.95 -5.42 -16.97
C GLN A 33 2.88 -5.49 -18.08
N LYS A 34 2.63 -4.38 -18.78
CA LYS A 34 1.69 -4.36 -19.92
C LYS A 34 2.25 -5.15 -21.11
N LYS A 35 3.56 -5.06 -21.38
CA LYS A 35 4.25 -5.88 -22.37
C LYS A 35 4.21 -7.36 -21.98
N ASP A 36 4.48 -7.70 -20.73
CA ASP A 36 4.45 -9.08 -20.22
C ASP A 36 3.03 -9.66 -20.34
N LYS A 37 2.00 -8.92 -19.91
CA LYS A 37 0.60 -9.35 -20.05
C LYS A 37 0.19 -9.55 -21.52
N PHE A 38 0.68 -8.70 -22.42
CA PHE A 38 0.45 -8.86 -23.86
C PHE A 38 1.16 -10.11 -24.38
N LEU A 39 2.41 -10.34 -23.95
CA LEU A 39 3.17 -11.53 -24.29
C LEU A 39 2.49 -12.80 -23.79
N THR A 40 2.04 -12.86 -22.53
CA THR A 40 1.31 -13.99 -21.96
C THR A 40 -0.02 -14.25 -22.69
N LYS A 41 -0.74 -13.20 -23.10
CA LYS A 41 -1.97 -13.32 -23.89
C LYS A 41 -1.69 -13.91 -25.27
N SER A 42 -0.63 -13.44 -25.93
CA SER A 42 -0.18 -13.97 -27.22
C SER A 42 0.29 -15.41 -27.12
N ILE A 43 1.04 -15.76 -26.07
CA ILE A 43 1.46 -17.13 -25.74
C ILE A 43 0.24 -18.04 -25.56
N ARG A 44 -0.79 -17.63 -24.80
CA ARG A 44 -2.06 -18.39 -24.66
C ARG A 44 -2.79 -18.56 -25.98
N LEU A 45 -2.84 -17.52 -26.81
CA LEU A 45 -3.51 -17.58 -28.11
C LEU A 45 -2.82 -18.58 -29.04
N VAL A 46 -1.49 -18.53 -29.10
CA VAL A 46 -0.67 -19.48 -29.86
C VAL A 46 -0.81 -20.89 -29.28
N SER A 47 -0.82 -21.04 -27.96
CA SER A 47 -0.96 -22.35 -27.31
C SER A 47 -2.33 -23.00 -27.57
N SER A 48 -3.40 -22.22 -27.67
CA SER A 48 -4.75 -22.72 -27.98
C SER A 48 -5.00 -23.05 -29.46
N SER A 49 -4.08 -22.73 -30.38
CA SER A 49 -4.29 -22.87 -31.82
C SER A 49 -3.24 -23.78 -32.48
N HIS A 50 -3.64 -25.00 -32.84
CA HIS A 50 -2.75 -26.02 -33.43
C HIS A 50 -2.04 -25.51 -34.71
N ARG A 51 -2.73 -24.72 -35.53
CA ARG A 51 -2.18 -24.14 -36.77
C ARG A 51 -1.10 -23.08 -36.50
N LEU A 52 -1.21 -22.29 -35.44
CA LEU A 52 -0.22 -21.25 -35.08
C LEU A 52 1.02 -21.82 -34.36
N ARG A 53 0.85 -22.92 -33.61
CA ARG A 53 1.99 -23.64 -33.00
C ARG A 53 2.97 -24.19 -34.04
N GLN A 54 2.45 -24.65 -35.19
CA GLN A 54 3.26 -25.26 -36.24
C GLN A 54 3.97 -24.23 -37.15
N THR A 55 3.53 -22.97 -37.17
CA THR A 55 4.04 -21.95 -38.10
C THR A 55 5.00 -20.94 -37.47
N LEU A 56 5.11 -20.86 -36.13
CA LEU A 56 5.95 -19.90 -35.41
C LEU A 56 6.91 -20.61 -34.41
N PRO A 57 8.04 -21.19 -34.89
CA PRO A 57 8.93 -22.03 -34.08
C PRO A 57 9.69 -21.30 -32.96
N LEU A 58 9.82 -19.96 -33.03
CA LEU A 58 10.45 -19.17 -31.96
C LEU A 58 9.50 -18.95 -30.76
N LEU A 59 8.19 -18.84 -31.03
CA LEU A 59 7.17 -18.63 -30.00
C LEU A 59 6.83 -19.93 -29.26
N SER A 60 6.91 -21.09 -29.91
CA SER A 60 6.71 -22.39 -29.26
C SER A 60 7.79 -22.70 -28.23
N LYS A 61 9.07 -22.43 -28.52
CA LYS A 61 10.17 -22.58 -27.55
C LYS A 61 9.98 -21.72 -26.29
N ILE A 62 9.51 -20.49 -26.47
CA ILE A 62 9.21 -19.58 -25.35
C ILE A 62 8.04 -20.10 -24.50
N VAL A 63 7.05 -20.78 -25.11
CA VAL A 63 5.93 -21.41 -24.38
C VAL A 63 6.44 -22.56 -23.50
N GLU A 64 7.32 -23.41 -24.02
CA GLU A 64 7.89 -24.55 -23.29
C GLU A 64 8.76 -24.10 -22.09
N GLU A 65 9.56 -23.04 -22.24
CA GLU A 65 10.35 -22.47 -21.14
C GLU A 65 9.47 -21.80 -20.06
N HIS A 66 8.34 -21.21 -20.45
CA HIS A 66 7.46 -20.49 -19.52
C HIS A 66 6.53 -21.43 -18.73
N ASP A 67 6.04 -22.52 -19.32
CA ASP A 67 5.17 -23.50 -18.64
C ASP A 67 5.90 -24.23 -17.50
N ALA A 68 7.22 -24.44 -17.60
CA ALA A 68 8.05 -25.04 -16.54
C ALA A 68 8.11 -24.21 -15.24
N SER A 69 7.73 -22.93 -15.28
CA SER A 69 7.81 -22.01 -14.13
C SER A 69 6.47 -21.77 -13.40
N THR A 70 5.36 -22.34 -13.88
CA THR A 70 4.01 -21.89 -13.50
C THR A 70 3.14 -22.93 -12.76
N VAL A 71 3.72 -24.01 -12.24
CA VAL A 71 2.97 -24.96 -11.40
C VAL A 71 3.51 -24.96 -9.98
N SER A 72 2.99 -24.07 -9.15
CA SER A 72 2.87 -24.31 -7.71
C SER A 72 1.63 -23.59 -7.18
N SER A 73 0.50 -24.29 -7.28
CA SER A 73 -0.78 -23.91 -6.70
C SER A 73 -1.06 -24.81 -5.50
N ILE A 74 -0.35 -24.56 -4.39
CA ILE A 74 -0.73 -25.03 -3.06
C ILE A 74 -0.52 -23.82 -2.15
N ALA A 75 -1.52 -23.52 -1.31
CA ALA A 75 -1.43 -22.45 -0.33
C ALA A 75 -0.22 -22.70 0.58
N ASP A 76 0.84 -21.95 0.33
CA ASP A 76 2.05 -21.99 1.13
C ASP A 76 1.80 -21.23 2.45
N PRO A 77 1.79 -21.92 3.61
CA PRO A 77 1.59 -21.27 4.90
C PRO A 77 2.67 -20.24 5.25
N GLU A 78 3.83 -20.23 4.57
CA GLU A 78 4.82 -19.14 4.72
C GLU A 78 4.35 -17.79 4.14
N ASN A 79 3.30 -17.79 3.31
CA ASN A 79 2.79 -16.59 2.63
C ASN A 79 1.45 -16.08 3.21
N ALA A 80 1.04 -16.57 4.37
CA ALA A 80 -0.16 -16.08 5.05
C ALA A 80 0.07 -14.68 5.63
N VAL A 81 -0.85 -13.74 5.37
CA VAL A 81 -0.79 -12.38 5.89
C VAL A 81 -2.10 -11.97 6.55
N ALA A 82 -2.01 -11.05 7.50
CA ALA A 82 -3.16 -10.42 8.14
C ALA A 82 -4.10 -9.87 7.06
N TRP A 83 -5.39 -10.17 7.16
CA TRP A 83 -6.41 -9.81 6.17
C TRP A 83 -6.25 -10.42 4.76
N GLY A 84 -5.36 -11.40 4.59
CA GLY A 84 -5.16 -12.09 3.31
C GLY A 84 -6.42 -12.76 2.77
N GLY A 85 -7.27 -13.29 3.65
CA GLY A 85 -8.57 -13.88 3.27
C GLY A 85 -9.62 -12.88 2.77
N LYS A 86 -9.37 -11.56 2.87
CA LYS A 86 -10.28 -10.51 2.39
C LYS A 86 -9.92 -9.94 1.02
N VAL A 87 -8.77 -10.31 0.48
CA VAL A 87 -8.24 -9.73 -0.75
C VAL A 87 -7.99 -10.83 -1.79
N SER A 88 -7.81 -10.44 -3.06
CA SER A 88 -7.48 -11.42 -4.08
C SER A 88 -6.06 -11.98 -3.89
N PRO A 89 -5.78 -13.21 -4.37
CA PRO A 89 -4.42 -13.77 -4.34
C PRO A 89 -3.38 -12.86 -4.98
N GLU A 90 -3.71 -12.17 -6.07
CA GLU A 90 -2.80 -11.23 -6.75
C GLU A 90 -2.50 -10.01 -5.88
N PHE A 91 -3.49 -9.53 -5.11
CA PHE A 91 -3.30 -8.41 -4.20
C PHE A 91 -2.35 -8.80 -3.08
N LYS A 92 -2.61 -9.96 -2.46
CA LYS A 92 -1.74 -10.53 -1.42
C LYS A 92 -0.30 -10.69 -1.92
N SER A 93 -0.11 -11.37 -3.04
CA SER A 93 1.22 -11.60 -3.63
C SER A 93 1.93 -10.29 -3.96
N LYS A 94 1.19 -9.28 -4.44
CA LYS A 94 1.76 -7.94 -4.69
C LYS A 94 2.16 -7.24 -3.39
N VAL A 95 1.35 -7.32 -2.33
CA VAL A 95 1.70 -6.78 -1.01
C VAL A 95 2.97 -7.42 -0.46
N ILE A 96 3.07 -8.76 -0.48
CA ILE A 96 4.27 -9.49 -0.02
C ILE A 96 5.51 -9.01 -0.81
N ARG A 97 5.39 -8.92 -2.14
CA ARG A 97 6.48 -8.45 -2.99
C ARG A 97 6.92 -7.02 -2.67
N ILE A 98 6.00 -6.06 -2.62
CA ILE A 98 6.38 -4.67 -2.31
C ILE A 98 6.89 -4.53 -0.88
N SER A 99 6.41 -5.36 0.05
CA SER A 99 6.87 -5.40 1.44
C SER A 99 8.34 -5.82 1.52
N LYS A 100 8.75 -6.84 0.77
CA LYS A 100 10.15 -7.26 0.64
C LYS A 100 11.03 -6.13 0.09
N GLU A 101 10.58 -5.44 -0.96
CA GLU A 101 11.31 -4.33 -1.57
C GLU A 101 11.40 -3.11 -0.63
N LEU A 102 10.37 -2.88 0.18
CA LEU A 102 10.30 -1.79 1.16
C LEU A 102 10.94 -2.15 2.51
N LYS A 103 11.31 -3.41 2.74
CA LYS A 103 11.74 -3.93 4.05
C LYS A 103 10.72 -3.66 5.16
N ILE A 104 9.43 -3.72 4.84
CA ILE A 104 8.33 -3.56 5.79
C ILE A 104 7.66 -4.93 5.96
N ASN A 105 7.22 -5.28 7.17
CA ASN A 105 6.44 -6.49 7.38
C ASN A 105 5.09 -6.38 6.60
N PRO A 106 4.72 -7.33 5.74
CA PRO A 106 3.48 -7.26 4.98
C PRO A 106 2.23 -7.16 5.86
N ASN A 107 2.24 -7.76 7.04
CA ASN A 107 1.15 -7.66 8.01
C ASN A 107 0.93 -6.23 8.49
N HIS A 108 1.99 -5.42 8.57
CA HIS A 108 1.89 -4.01 8.96
C HIS A 108 1.23 -3.17 7.86
N LEU A 109 1.62 -3.39 6.60
CA LEU A 109 0.95 -2.72 5.48
C LEU A 109 -0.52 -3.12 5.37
N MET A 110 -0.83 -4.41 5.54
CA MET A 110 -2.22 -4.89 5.53
C MET A 110 -3.05 -4.30 6.68
N ALA A 111 -2.49 -4.22 7.89
CA ALA A 111 -3.17 -3.60 9.03
C ALA A 111 -3.41 -2.09 8.82
N CYS A 112 -2.44 -1.36 8.27
CA CYS A 112 -2.61 0.04 7.89
C CYS A 112 -3.72 0.18 6.84
N MET A 113 -3.70 -0.60 5.77
CA MET A 113 -4.74 -0.54 4.73
C MET A 113 -6.12 -0.90 5.29
N ALA A 114 -6.22 -1.91 6.15
CA ALA A 114 -7.47 -2.27 6.81
C ALA A 114 -7.98 -1.14 7.72
N PHE A 115 -7.09 -0.40 8.37
CA PHE A 115 -7.47 0.76 9.16
C PHE A 115 -7.99 1.91 8.28
N GLU A 116 -7.22 2.29 7.28
CA GLU A 116 -7.49 3.42 6.37
C GLU A 116 -8.73 3.21 5.48
N THR A 117 -9.05 1.96 5.16
CA THR A 117 -10.19 1.61 4.31
C THR A 117 -11.41 1.09 5.07
N ALA A 118 -11.41 1.18 6.41
CA ALA A 118 -12.43 0.55 7.24
C ALA A 118 -12.67 -0.94 6.88
N GLU A 119 -11.58 -1.68 6.68
CA GLU A 119 -11.52 -3.12 6.33
C GLU A 119 -12.05 -3.49 4.94
N THR A 120 -12.39 -2.51 4.10
CA THR A 120 -12.94 -2.79 2.77
C THR A 120 -11.86 -3.10 1.73
N PHE A 121 -10.62 -2.65 1.96
CA PHE A 121 -9.54 -2.65 0.96
C PHE A 121 -9.96 -2.00 -0.37
N SER A 122 -10.95 -1.11 -0.33
CA SER A 122 -11.46 -0.44 -1.52
C SER A 122 -10.51 0.67 -1.97
N PRO A 123 -10.07 0.68 -3.24
CA PRO A 123 -9.22 1.75 -3.77
C PRO A 123 -9.99 3.07 -3.99
N SER A 124 -11.32 3.03 -3.96
CA SER A 124 -12.19 4.18 -4.22
C SER A 124 -12.77 4.82 -2.96
N ILE A 125 -12.51 4.23 -1.78
CA ILE A 125 -13.05 4.75 -0.52
C ILE A 125 -12.52 6.16 -0.26
N LYS A 126 -13.46 7.07 -0.02
CA LYS A 126 -13.17 8.46 0.32
C LYS A 126 -13.34 8.66 1.82
N ASN A 127 -12.53 9.55 2.37
CA ASN A 127 -12.68 9.96 3.75
C ASN A 127 -14.06 10.63 3.97
N GLY A 128 -14.76 10.21 5.03
CA GLY A 128 -16.10 10.69 5.36
C GLY A 128 -16.17 12.10 5.98
N SER A 129 -15.05 12.71 6.35
CA SER A 129 -15.01 14.09 6.90
C SER A 129 -14.61 15.16 5.87
N GLY A 130 -14.49 14.79 4.58
CA GLY A 130 -14.33 15.76 3.50
C GLY A 130 -12.89 16.21 3.25
N SER A 131 -11.88 15.56 3.85
CA SER A 131 -10.46 15.87 3.60
C SER A 131 -10.00 15.61 2.15
N GLY A 132 -10.81 14.89 1.37
CA GLY A 132 -10.46 14.44 0.02
C GLY A 132 -9.51 13.24 -0.01
N ALA A 133 -9.10 12.71 1.14
CA ALA A 133 -8.26 11.53 1.23
C ALA A 133 -8.96 10.32 0.59
N THR A 134 -8.21 9.52 -0.17
CA THR A 134 -8.77 8.47 -1.04
C THR A 134 -7.93 7.21 -1.07
N GLY A 135 -8.59 6.05 -1.08
CA GLY A 135 -8.00 4.75 -1.41
C GLY A 135 -7.31 4.03 -0.25
N LEU A 136 -6.46 3.07 -0.61
CA LEU A 136 -5.90 2.02 0.25
C LEU A 136 -5.16 2.55 1.50
N ILE A 137 -4.52 3.71 1.39
CA ILE A 137 -3.84 4.37 2.51
C ILE A 137 -4.32 5.80 2.74
N GLN A 138 -5.53 6.11 2.24
CA GLN A 138 -6.13 7.46 2.30
C GLN A 138 -5.16 8.55 1.81
N PHE A 139 -4.73 8.45 0.55
CA PHE A 139 -3.86 9.46 -0.07
C PHE A 139 -4.51 10.84 -0.01
N MET A 140 -3.91 11.76 0.72
CA MET A 140 -4.29 13.18 0.70
C MET A 140 -4.11 13.78 -0.70
N PRO A 141 -4.91 14.78 -1.10
CA PRO A 141 -4.79 15.41 -2.42
C PRO A 141 -3.36 15.85 -2.79
N SER A 142 -2.66 16.53 -1.88
CA SER A 142 -1.27 16.97 -2.09
C SER A 142 -0.28 15.80 -2.22
N THR A 143 -0.51 14.70 -1.50
CA THR A 143 0.29 13.46 -1.63
C THR A 143 0.04 12.80 -2.98
N ALA A 144 -1.21 12.75 -3.45
CA ALA A 144 -1.51 12.22 -4.77
C ALA A 144 -0.82 13.04 -5.88
N GLU A 145 -0.85 14.37 -5.75
CA GLU A 145 -0.18 15.30 -6.67
C GLU A 145 1.34 15.12 -6.69
N SER A 146 1.97 14.95 -5.53
CA SER A 146 3.43 14.71 -5.45
C SER A 146 3.84 13.37 -6.09
N LEU A 147 2.92 12.41 -6.13
CA LEU A 147 3.04 11.13 -6.83
C LEU A 147 2.68 11.21 -8.33
N GLY A 148 2.33 12.39 -8.83
CA GLY A 148 2.01 12.62 -10.24
C GLY A 148 0.61 12.16 -10.65
N VAL A 149 -0.31 12.04 -9.70
CA VAL A 149 -1.73 11.71 -9.92
C VAL A 149 -2.63 12.65 -9.13
N ASN A 150 -3.94 12.42 -9.15
CA ASN A 150 -4.87 13.08 -8.25
C ASN A 150 -5.82 12.04 -7.65
N THR A 151 -6.56 12.43 -6.62
CA THR A 151 -7.47 11.53 -5.88
C THR A 151 -8.61 11.00 -6.74
N LYS A 152 -9.09 11.76 -7.75
CA LYS A 152 -10.09 11.27 -8.70
C LYS A 152 -9.55 10.13 -9.56
N THR A 153 -8.28 10.22 -9.99
CA THR A 153 -7.61 9.15 -10.73
C THR A 153 -7.38 7.94 -9.83
N LEU A 154 -6.87 8.15 -8.60
CA LEU A 154 -6.69 7.07 -7.63
C LEU A 154 -7.99 6.32 -7.36
N ALA A 155 -9.11 7.02 -7.18
CA ALA A 155 -10.42 6.40 -6.94
C ALA A 155 -10.94 5.52 -8.09
N ARG A 156 -10.43 5.71 -9.31
CA ARG A 156 -10.80 4.94 -10.50
C ARG A 156 -9.85 3.76 -10.78
N MET A 157 -8.76 3.66 -10.03
CA MET A 157 -7.81 2.56 -10.19
C MET A 157 -8.35 1.27 -9.57
N GLY A 158 -7.95 0.13 -10.14
CA GLY A 158 -8.06 -1.14 -9.44
C GLY A 158 -7.11 -1.20 -8.25
N ALA A 159 -7.45 -1.99 -7.23
CA ALA A 159 -6.66 -2.12 -6.00
C ALA A 159 -5.19 -2.52 -6.30
N LEU A 160 -4.98 -3.45 -7.25
CA LEU A 160 -3.64 -3.85 -7.69
C LEU A 160 -2.83 -2.68 -8.26
N GLU A 161 -3.44 -1.81 -9.06
CA GLU A 161 -2.74 -0.65 -9.62
C GLU A 161 -2.40 0.36 -8.51
N GLN A 162 -3.32 0.55 -7.57
CA GLN A 162 -3.12 1.49 -6.48
C GLN A 162 -1.98 1.06 -5.53
N LEU A 163 -1.70 -0.25 -5.40
CA LEU A 163 -0.54 -0.76 -4.66
C LEU A 163 0.81 -0.26 -5.20
N ASP A 164 0.93 0.10 -6.49
CA ASP A 164 2.15 0.73 -6.99
C ASP A 164 2.38 2.12 -6.38
N TYR A 165 1.30 2.86 -6.14
CA TYR A 165 1.35 4.15 -5.46
C TYR A 165 1.56 4.00 -3.96
N VAL A 166 1.03 2.95 -3.34
CA VAL A 166 1.35 2.60 -1.95
C VAL A 166 2.86 2.37 -1.82
N LYS A 167 3.45 1.55 -2.71
CA LYS A 167 4.90 1.35 -2.75
C LYS A 167 5.66 2.67 -2.95
N ALA A 168 5.27 3.47 -3.93
CA ALA A 168 5.94 4.74 -4.22
C ALA A 168 5.90 5.71 -3.02
N TYR A 169 4.78 5.73 -2.31
CA TYR A 169 4.59 6.52 -1.10
C TYR A 169 5.53 6.09 0.05
N TYR A 170 5.65 4.78 0.29
CA TYR A 170 6.50 4.25 1.36
C TYR A 170 7.99 4.24 1.01
N TRP A 171 8.36 4.34 -0.27
CA TRP A 171 9.74 4.22 -0.72
C TRP A 171 10.74 5.14 0.00
N PRO A 172 10.44 6.42 0.28
CA PRO A 172 11.35 7.30 1.02
C PRO A 172 11.60 6.86 2.47
N TYR A 173 10.72 6.04 3.05
CA TYR A 173 10.76 5.61 4.45
C TYR A 173 11.28 4.18 4.64
N ARG A 174 11.55 3.42 3.56
CA ARG A 174 11.86 1.97 3.56
C ARG A 174 13.02 1.48 4.45
N ASN A 175 13.87 2.37 4.97
CA ASN A 175 14.93 2.00 5.91
C ASN A 175 14.73 2.64 7.30
N LYS A 176 13.54 3.19 7.56
CA LYS A 176 13.17 3.86 8.82
C LYS A 176 11.99 3.18 9.53
N ILE A 177 11.34 2.22 8.87
CA ILE A 177 10.14 1.56 9.36
C ILE A 177 10.54 0.22 9.97
N ASN A 178 10.49 0.13 11.30
CA ASN A 178 10.88 -1.09 12.04
C ASN A 178 9.70 -1.71 12.81
N SER A 179 8.54 -1.06 12.82
CA SER A 179 7.36 -1.47 13.59
C SER A 179 6.05 -1.19 12.83
N LEU A 180 4.93 -1.69 13.36
CA LEU A 180 3.59 -1.34 12.88
C LEU A 180 3.33 0.16 13.04
N GLU A 181 3.72 0.69 14.19
CA GLU A 181 3.66 2.09 14.56
C GLU A 181 4.40 2.96 13.55
N ASP A 182 5.62 2.60 13.15
CA ASP A 182 6.38 3.36 12.16
C ASP A 182 5.70 3.37 10.79
N ALA A 183 5.16 2.23 10.37
CA ALA A 183 4.41 2.13 9.12
C ALA A 183 3.20 3.06 9.15
N TYR A 184 2.47 3.07 10.25
CA TYR A 184 1.31 3.94 10.42
C TYR A 184 1.71 5.43 10.59
N MET A 185 2.82 5.73 11.27
CA MET A 185 3.34 7.10 11.37
C MET A 185 3.77 7.64 10.02
N ALA A 186 4.24 6.79 9.09
CA ALA A 186 4.47 7.24 7.73
C ALA A 186 3.20 7.83 7.10
N ILE A 187 2.02 7.27 7.37
CA ILE A 187 0.70 7.77 6.92
C ILE A 187 0.28 9.01 7.70
N LEU A 188 0.27 8.91 9.03
CA LEU A 188 -0.36 9.90 9.91
C LEU A 188 0.53 11.12 10.19
N TYR A 189 1.80 10.88 10.53
CA TYR A 189 2.71 11.92 11.03
C TYR A 189 4.17 11.50 10.81
N PRO A 190 4.74 11.66 9.59
CA PRO A 190 6.05 11.10 9.24
C PRO A 190 7.21 11.50 10.15
N ALA A 191 7.14 12.67 10.78
CA ALA A 191 8.16 13.14 11.73
C ALA A 191 8.21 12.32 13.03
N ALA A 192 7.19 11.49 13.30
CA ALA A 192 7.12 10.60 14.45
C ALA A 192 7.65 9.18 14.17
N ILE A 193 8.11 8.87 12.96
CA ILE A 193 8.77 7.58 12.66
C ILE A 193 10.01 7.42 13.55
N GLY A 194 10.13 6.25 14.20
CA GLY A 194 11.22 5.90 15.11
C GLY A 194 11.14 6.57 16.49
N LYS A 195 10.06 7.31 16.77
CA LYS A 195 9.86 7.93 18.09
C LYS A 195 9.28 6.91 19.09
N PRO A 196 9.53 7.08 20.41
CA PRO A 196 9.00 6.17 21.41
C PRO A 196 7.46 6.27 21.51
N PRO A 197 6.77 5.24 22.04
CA PRO A 197 5.32 5.25 22.23
C PRO A 197 4.78 6.45 23.03
N SER A 198 5.58 7.00 23.95
CA SER A 198 5.25 8.17 24.77
C SER A 198 5.37 9.52 24.04
N PHE A 199 5.85 9.52 22.78
CA PHE A 199 5.99 10.74 22.00
C PHE A 199 4.63 11.41 21.81
N VAL A 200 4.54 12.70 22.15
CA VAL A 200 3.29 13.47 22.09
C VAL A 200 3.14 14.07 20.70
N LEU A 201 2.07 13.69 19.99
CA LEU A 201 1.74 14.25 18.68
C LEU A 201 0.90 15.52 18.84
N PHE A 202 -0.13 15.48 19.69
CA PHE A 202 -1.04 16.60 19.90
C PHE A 202 -1.21 16.93 21.37
N ARG A 203 -1.28 18.23 21.66
CA ARG A 203 -1.50 18.76 23.01
C ARG A 203 -2.80 19.52 23.06
N GLN A 204 -3.50 19.40 24.18
CA GLN A 204 -4.68 20.19 24.48
C GLN A 204 -4.41 21.68 24.23
N GLY A 205 -5.38 22.37 23.64
CA GLY A 205 -5.24 23.76 23.17
C GLY A 205 -4.95 23.87 21.67
N SER A 206 -4.32 22.87 21.05
CA SER A 206 -4.11 22.85 19.59
C SER A 206 -5.37 22.47 18.80
N ILE A 207 -5.47 22.93 17.54
CA ILE A 207 -6.54 22.52 16.62
C ILE A 207 -6.50 21.00 16.41
N ALA A 208 -5.30 20.45 16.18
CA ALA A 208 -5.10 19.02 15.94
C ALA A 208 -5.60 18.16 17.12
N TYR A 209 -5.36 18.58 18.36
CA TYR A 209 -5.91 17.89 19.53
C TYR A 209 -7.43 17.96 19.56
N ARG A 210 -8.04 19.14 19.34
CA ARG A 210 -9.50 19.27 19.36
C ARG A 210 -10.18 18.35 18.34
N GLN A 211 -9.62 18.26 17.14
CA GLN A 211 -10.11 17.38 16.08
C GLN A 211 -9.95 15.88 16.41
N ASN A 212 -9.00 15.54 17.27
CA ASN A 212 -8.64 14.16 17.61
C ASN A 212 -8.89 13.82 19.08
N ALA A 213 -9.66 14.64 19.81
CA ALA A 213 -9.81 14.53 21.26
C ALA A 213 -10.34 13.16 21.71
N GLY A 214 -11.15 12.50 20.88
CA GLY A 214 -11.64 11.13 21.13
C GLY A 214 -10.55 10.05 21.15
N ILE A 215 -9.31 10.36 20.76
CA ILE A 215 -8.15 9.46 20.85
C ILE A 215 -7.53 9.47 22.25
N ASP A 216 -7.60 10.58 22.99
CA ASP A 216 -7.12 10.69 24.38
C ASP A 216 -8.11 10.01 25.34
N ARG A 217 -8.15 8.67 25.31
CA ARG A 217 -9.07 7.83 26.08
C ARG A 217 -8.95 8.02 27.59
N HIS A 218 -7.80 8.51 28.05
CA HIS A 218 -7.50 8.73 29.46
C HIS A 218 -7.56 10.22 29.87
N LYS A 219 -7.95 11.11 28.95
CA LYS A 219 -8.11 12.56 29.19
C LYS A 219 -6.87 13.21 29.83
N THR A 220 -5.69 12.82 29.38
CA THR A 220 -4.41 13.33 29.89
C THR A 220 -4.05 14.73 29.36
N GLY A 221 -4.80 15.24 28.39
CA GLY A 221 -4.48 16.48 27.68
C GLY A 221 -3.39 16.30 26.61
N LYS A 222 -2.99 15.05 26.34
CA LYS A 222 -1.95 14.67 25.38
C LYS A 222 -2.42 13.47 24.57
N ILE A 223 -2.23 13.53 23.26
CA ILE A 223 -2.39 12.37 22.37
C ILE A 223 -1.00 11.90 21.97
N THR A 224 -0.64 10.70 22.40
CA THR A 224 0.66 10.09 22.14
C THR A 224 0.65 9.19 20.92
N LEU A 225 1.85 8.79 20.49
CA LEU A 225 2.04 7.79 19.44
C LEU A 225 1.34 6.47 19.81
N ASN A 226 1.42 6.08 21.08
CA ASN A 226 0.73 4.89 21.58
C ASN A 226 -0.80 4.99 21.41
N ASP A 227 -1.38 6.17 21.63
CA ASP A 227 -2.82 6.36 21.55
C ASP A 227 -3.33 6.29 20.11
N VAL A 228 -2.65 6.98 19.17
CA VAL A 228 -3.04 6.97 17.75
C VAL A 228 -2.87 5.59 17.12
N SER A 229 -1.89 4.81 17.56
CA SER A 229 -1.61 3.48 17.01
C SER A 229 -2.47 2.36 17.59
N TYR A 230 -3.28 2.65 18.63
CA TYR A 230 -4.16 1.64 19.24
C TYR A 230 -5.07 0.95 18.22
N LYS A 231 -5.74 1.74 17.36
CA LYS A 231 -6.70 1.17 16.41
C LYS A 231 -6.02 0.35 15.31
N VAL A 232 -4.83 0.75 14.84
CA VAL A 232 -4.10 -0.05 13.84
C VAL A 232 -3.60 -1.37 14.44
N ARG A 233 -3.19 -1.39 15.72
CA ARG A 233 -2.89 -2.65 16.44
C ARG A 233 -4.10 -3.58 16.47
N LYS A 234 -5.29 -3.06 16.81
CA LYS A 234 -6.53 -3.86 16.77
C LYS A 234 -6.83 -4.40 15.37
N LYS A 235 -6.47 -3.68 14.30
CA LYS A 235 -6.60 -4.20 12.93
C LYS A 235 -5.61 -5.32 12.63
N LEU A 236 -4.37 -5.23 13.11
CA LEU A 236 -3.40 -6.32 12.98
C LEU A 236 -3.89 -7.57 13.72
N GLU A 237 -4.25 -7.43 14.99
CA GLU A 237 -4.76 -8.54 15.83
C GLU A 237 -5.98 -9.24 15.20
N LYS A 238 -6.94 -8.44 14.69
CA LYS A 238 -8.12 -8.97 14.00
C LYS A 238 -7.76 -9.65 12.68
N GLY A 239 -6.87 -9.05 11.90
CA GLY A 239 -6.46 -9.59 10.59
C GLY A 239 -5.72 -10.92 10.69
N LEU A 240 -5.09 -11.21 11.83
CA LEU A 240 -4.40 -12.47 12.10
C LEU A 240 -5.32 -13.59 12.59
N GLN A 241 -6.60 -13.31 12.85
CA GLN A 241 -7.55 -14.35 13.25
C GLN A 241 -7.85 -15.31 12.09
N PRO A 242 -8.18 -16.60 12.35
CA PRO A 242 -8.33 -17.62 11.32
C PRO A 242 -9.31 -17.30 10.19
N ASN A 243 -10.32 -16.46 10.44
CA ASN A 243 -11.31 -16.04 9.45
C ASN A 243 -10.86 -14.88 8.54
N PHE A 244 -9.75 -14.22 8.85
CA PHE A 244 -9.19 -13.12 8.07
C PHE A 244 -7.77 -13.37 7.57
N LEU A 245 -7.01 -14.22 8.28
CA LEU A 245 -5.69 -14.68 7.86
C LEU A 245 -5.83 -15.45 6.54
N GLY A 246 -4.91 -15.22 5.60
CA GLY A 246 -4.89 -15.96 4.34
C GLY A 246 -3.76 -15.60 3.41
#